data_AF-A0A3D0D5N4-F1
#
_entry.id   AF-A0A3D0D5N4-F1
#
_cell.length_a   1.000
_cell.length_b   1.000
_cell.length_c   1.000
_cell.angle_alpha   90.00
_cell.angle_beta   90.00
_cell.angle_gamma   90.00
#
_symmetry.space_group_name_H-M   'P 1'
#
loop_
_entity.id
_entity.type
_entity.pdbx_description
1 polymer ?
#
loop_
_entity_poly.entity_id
_entity_poly.type
_entity_poly.pdbx_seq_one_letter_code
_entity_poly.pdbx_strand_id
1 'polypeptide(L)'
;MGFLLGLVGTFLFILGTGGLELQGLNIELPGAGQALALLIGLILAIGAAVWLSRGYDPARDDVRVVQNPSFTQFLFESPRSAPLWLGVRLFLGLDWLLAGLHKLTDPGWMSGASLQAFWQRAIALPEQGRPAITYDWYRDFLGRLLSGGHQTWFAPLVAWGETLIGLALIIGLFVGIAAFFGAFMNMNFMLAGSASSNPILFTLAVLLILAWKVAGYYGLDQYVLPMLGAPWAPGPLTRRPSSTP
;
A
#
# COMPACT_ATOMS: atom_id res chain seq x y z
N MET A 1 21.79 11.42 -16.52
CA MET A 1 21.39 11.37 -15.10
C MET A 1 20.52 12.56 -14.69
N GLY A 2 20.91 13.82 -14.98
CA GLY A 2 20.13 15.01 -14.62
C GLY A 2 18.71 15.12 -15.20
N PHE A 3 18.48 14.66 -16.44
CA PHE A 3 17.15 14.70 -17.07
C PHE A 3 16.14 13.76 -16.40
N LEU A 4 16.57 12.56 -16.02
CA LEU A 4 15.74 11.56 -15.31
C LEU A 4 15.42 12.00 -13.88
N LEU A 5 16.40 12.58 -13.17
CA LEU A 5 16.18 13.19 -11.85
C LEU A 5 15.25 14.39 -11.92
N GLY A 6 15.33 15.19 -12.99
CA GLY A 6 14.40 16.28 -13.27
C GLY A 6 12.97 15.79 -13.46
N LEU A 7 12.76 14.71 -14.22
CA LEU A 7 11.43 14.11 -14.42
C LEU A 7 10.86 13.48 -13.15
N VAL A 8 11.70 12.83 -12.33
CA VAL A 8 11.29 12.29 -11.01
C VAL A 8 10.97 13.43 -10.04
N GLY A 9 11.73 14.53 -10.07
CA GLY A 9 11.45 15.74 -9.30
C GLY A 9 10.13 16.38 -9.70
N THR A 10 9.86 16.52 -11.00
CA THR A 10 8.57 17.02 -11.52
C THR A 10 7.42 16.08 -11.14
N PHE A 11 7.64 14.76 -11.16
CA PHE A 11 6.64 13.78 -10.72
C PHE A 11 6.30 13.90 -9.23
N LEU A 12 7.32 13.99 -8.36
CA LEU A 12 7.12 14.16 -6.92
C LEU A 12 6.48 15.51 -6.57
N PHE A 13 6.74 16.53 -7.37
CA PHE A 13 6.13 17.85 -7.25
C PHE A 13 4.63 17.84 -7.60
N ILE A 14 4.26 17.13 -8.67
CA ILE A 14 2.85 16.91 -9.08
C ILE A 14 2.09 16.11 -8.02
N LEU A 15 2.74 15.13 -7.37
CA LEU A 15 2.18 14.36 -6.26
C LEU A 15 1.83 15.23 -5.04
N GLY A 16 2.56 16.32 -4.80
CA GLY A 16 2.42 17.13 -3.59
C GLY A 16 1.41 18.29 -3.67
N THR A 17 1.07 18.76 -4.87
CA THR A 17 0.36 20.05 -5.03
C THR A 17 -0.97 19.96 -5.77
N GLY A 18 -1.29 18.82 -6.40
CA GLY A 18 -2.52 18.71 -7.21
C GLY A 18 -2.51 19.60 -8.47
N GLY A 19 -1.38 20.21 -8.82
CA GLY A 19 -1.23 21.13 -9.95
C GLY A 19 0.20 21.19 -10.46
N LEU A 20 0.40 21.89 -11.59
CA LEU A 20 1.72 22.19 -12.14
C LEU A 20 2.02 23.67 -11.86
N GLU A 21 2.77 23.96 -10.80
CA GLU A 21 3.35 25.28 -10.57
C GLU A 21 4.72 25.37 -11.27
N LEU A 22 4.73 25.85 -12.51
CA LEU A 22 5.96 26.14 -13.25
C LEU A 22 6.16 27.66 -13.29
N GLN A 23 7.21 28.16 -12.62
CA GLN A 23 7.65 29.56 -12.72
C GLN A 23 6.53 30.60 -12.47
N GLY A 24 5.69 30.38 -11.47
CA GLY A 24 4.61 31.32 -11.12
C GLY A 24 3.35 31.21 -11.98
N LEU A 25 3.29 30.25 -12.91
CA LEU A 25 2.07 29.89 -13.61
C LEU A 25 1.35 28.78 -12.83
N ASN A 26 0.21 29.11 -12.21
CA ASN A 26 -0.61 28.13 -11.50
C ASN A 26 -1.61 27.51 -12.48
N ILE A 27 -1.27 26.33 -13.03
CA ILE A 27 -2.18 25.57 -13.88
C ILE A 27 -2.94 24.57 -13.00
N GLU A 28 -4.18 24.91 -12.66
CA GLU A 28 -5.11 23.97 -12.06
C GLU A 28 -5.57 22.97 -13.12
N LEU A 29 -5.11 21.72 -13.00
CA LEU A 29 -5.55 20.65 -13.87
C LEU A 29 -6.93 20.14 -13.41
N PRO A 30 -7.86 19.83 -14.34
CA PRO A 30 -9.06 19.07 -14.01
C PRO A 30 -8.71 17.75 -13.31
N GLY A 31 -9.61 17.19 -12.50
CA GLY A 31 -9.35 15.94 -11.75
C GLY A 31 -8.83 14.78 -12.63
N ALA A 32 -9.34 14.66 -13.86
CA ALA A 32 -8.83 13.69 -14.84
C ALA A 32 -7.39 13.97 -15.29
N GLY A 33 -7.01 15.25 -15.42
CA GLY A 33 -5.64 15.67 -15.76
C GLY A 33 -4.65 15.36 -14.63
N GLN A 34 -5.06 15.60 -13.38
CA GLN A 34 -4.27 15.21 -12.20
C GLN A 34 -4.06 13.69 -12.14
N ALA A 35 -5.11 12.90 -12.37
CA ALA A 35 -5.02 11.44 -12.39
C ALA A 35 -4.07 10.91 -13.49
N LEU A 36 -4.14 11.48 -14.70
CA LEU A 36 -3.22 11.12 -15.79
C LEU A 36 -1.77 11.47 -15.46
N ALA A 37 -1.54 12.63 -14.83
CA ALA A 37 -0.21 13.03 -14.42
C ALA A 37 0.40 12.06 -13.37
N LEU A 38 -0.42 11.60 -12.42
CA LEU A 38 -0.02 10.56 -11.45
C LEU A 38 0.33 9.24 -12.13
N LEU A 39 -0.48 8.78 -13.10
CA LEU A 39 -0.23 7.54 -13.83
C LEU A 39 1.04 7.60 -14.68
N ILE A 40 1.20 8.67 -15.46
CA ILE A 40 2.40 8.88 -16.29
C ILE A 40 3.64 8.91 -15.41
N GLY A 41 3.58 9.65 -14.32
CA GLY A 41 4.70 9.75 -13.41
C GLY A 41 5.02 8.45 -12.68
N LEU A 42 4.01 7.64 -12.32
CA LEU A 42 4.22 6.30 -11.77
C LEU A 42 4.89 5.37 -12.79
N ILE A 43 4.45 5.40 -14.05
CA ILE A 43 5.07 4.63 -15.15
C ILE A 43 6.53 5.06 -15.34
N LEU A 44 6.80 6.36 -15.31
CA LEU A 44 8.17 6.89 -15.41
C LEU A 44 9.02 6.49 -14.20
N ALA A 45 8.48 6.55 -12.99
CA ALA A 45 9.18 6.15 -11.77
C ALA A 45 9.51 4.65 -11.78
N ILE A 46 8.56 3.80 -12.17
CA ILE A 46 8.77 2.35 -12.32
C ILE A 46 9.79 2.09 -13.43
N GLY A 47 9.62 2.73 -14.60
CA GLY A 47 10.53 2.59 -15.73
C GLY A 47 11.96 3.02 -15.36
N ALA A 48 12.10 4.12 -14.62
CA ALA A 48 13.37 4.59 -14.08
C ALA A 48 13.95 3.60 -13.07
N ALA A 49 13.17 3.10 -12.12
CA ALA A 49 13.63 2.10 -11.15
C ALA A 49 14.09 0.81 -11.83
N VAL A 50 13.34 0.31 -12.82
CA VAL A 50 13.71 -0.87 -13.62
C VAL A 50 14.97 -0.59 -14.44
N TRP A 51 15.07 0.57 -15.07
CA TRP A 51 16.25 0.94 -15.84
C TRP A 51 17.50 1.11 -14.96
N LEU A 52 17.38 1.77 -13.81
CA LEU A 52 18.48 1.97 -12.85
C LEU A 52 18.93 0.65 -12.20
N SER A 53 18.01 -0.29 -12.02
CA SER A 53 18.35 -1.63 -11.49
C SER A 53 18.98 -2.55 -12.53
N ARG A 54 18.85 -2.26 -13.84
CA ARG A 54 19.52 -3.01 -14.90
C ARG A 54 21.03 -2.71 -14.88
N GLY A 55 21.79 -3.59 -14.25
CA GLY A 55 23.24 -3.46 -14.10
C GLY A 55 23.69 -2.98 -12.72
N TYR A 56 22.76 -2.87 -11.77
CA TYR A 56 23.09 -2.69 -10.36
C TYR A 56 23.84 -3.94 -9.86
N ASP A 57 25.13 -3.78 -9.56
CA ASP A 57 25.97 -4.79 -8.93
C ASP A 57 26.35 -4.27 -7.55
N PRO A 58 25.76 -4.81 -6.46
CA PRO A 58 26.03 -4.32 -5.11
C PRO A 58 27.51 -4.49 -4.70
N ALA A 59 28.29 -5.30 -5.41
CA ALA A 59 29.72 -5.46 -5.15
C ALA A 59 30.59 -4.36 -5.80
N ARG A 60 30.05 -3.58 -6.75
CA ARG A 60 30.78 -2.51 -7.45
C ARG A 60 30.57 -1.13 -6.84
N ASP A 61 29.52 -0.94 -6.06
CA ASP A 61 29.29 0.31 -5.37
C ASP A 61 30.19 0.38 -4.13
N ASP A 62 31.22 1.23 -4.18
CA ASP A 62 32.00 1.68 -3.02
C ASP A 62 31.14 2.64 -2.16
N VAL A 63 29.91 2.21 -1.84
CA VAL A 63 29.12 2.87 -0.82
C VAL A 63 29.92 2.69 0.45
N ARG A 64 30.45 3.79 1.02
CA ARG A 64 30.84 3.80 2.44
C ARG A 64 29.65 3.24 3.19
N VAL A 65 29.72 1.97 3.58
CA VAL A 65 28.59 1.26 4.21
C VAL A 65 28.35 1.98 5.53
N VAL A 66 27.45 2.96 5.50
CA VAL A 66 26.99 3.65 6.70
C VAL A 66 26.26 2.56 7.45
N GLN A 67 26.92 2.02 8.48
CA GLN A 67 26.33 0.97 9.28
C GLN A 67 25.01 1.47 9.84
N ASN A 68 23.96 0.66 9.68
CA ASN A 68 22.66 0.97 10.25
C ASN A 68 22.82 1.20 11.76
N PRO A 69 22.15 2.20 12.36
CA PRO A 69 22.15 2.37 13.81
C PRO A 69 21.74 1.06 14.51
N SER A 70 22.38 0.75 15.64
CA SER A 70 22.15 -0.50 16.38
C SER A 70 20.68 -0.74 16.73
N PHE A 71 19.95 0.33 17.01
CA PHE A 71 18.51 0.29 17.27
C PHE A 71 17.69 -0.17 16.06
N THR A 72 17.97 0.33 14.85
CA THR A 72 17.27 -0.05 13.62
C THR A 72 17.53 -1.52 13.27
N GLN A 73 18.77 -1.98 13.45
CA GLN A 73 19.11 -3.40 13.26
C GLN A 73 18.36 -4.29 14.26
N PHE A 74 18.33 -3.91 15.54
CA PHE A 74 17.55 -4.63 16.54
C PHE A 74 16.07 -4.70 16.16
N LEU A 75 15.51 -3.56 15.76
CA LEU A 75 14.08 -3.42 15.52
C LEU A 75 13.62 -4.14 14.25
N PHE A 76 14.36 -4.10 13.15
CA PHE A 76 13.88 -4.63 11.84
C PHE A 76 14.62 -5.88 11.34
N GLU A 77 15.76 -6.23 11.94
CA GLU A 77 16.61 -7.32 11.44
C GLU A 77 16.88 -8.42 12.49
N SER A 78 16.82 -8.10 13.79
CA SER A 78 17.07 -9.09 14.84
C SER A 78 15.82 -9.91 15.19
N PRO A 79 15.87 -11.26 15.19
CA PRO A 79 14.78 -12.09 15.70
C PRO A 79 14.38 -11.81 17.16
N ARG A 80 15.25 -11.14 17.93
CA ARG A 80 14.94 -10.74 19.31
C ARG A 80 13.80 -9.73 19.41
N SER A 81 13.54 -8.94 18.36
CA SER A 81 12.39 -8.03 18.31
C SER A 81 11.11 -8.71 17.80
N ALA A 82 11.15 -9.98 17.39
CA ALA A 82 9.97 -10.68 16.89
C ALA A 82 8.75 -10.68 17.84
N PRO A 83 8.88 -10.79 19.18
CA PRO A 83 7.72 -10.71 20.07
C PRO A 83 7.00 -9.35 20.00
N LEU A 84 7.73 -8.25 19.80
CA LEU A 84 7.14 -6.92 19.62
C LEU A 84 6.26 -6.90 18.36
N TRP A 85 6.79 -7.39 17.25
CA TRP A 85 6.06 -7.42 15.98
C TRP A 85 4.90 -8.39 15.98
N LEU A 86 5.01 -9.50 16.71
CA LEU A 86 3.88 -10.40 16.95
C LEU A 86 2.73 -9.65 17.63
N GLY A 87 3.01 -8.85 18.68
CA GLY A 87 2.00 -8.02 19.33
C GLY A 87 1.32 -7.04 18.36
N VAL A 88 2.12 -6.32 17.58
CA VAL A 88 1.61 -5.37 16.56
C VAL A 88 0.76 -6.07 15.51
N ARG A 89 1.21 -7.24 15.02
CA ARG A 89 0.46 -8.06 14.06
C ARG A 89 -0.87 -8.55 14.60
N LEU A 90 -0.90 -9.03 15.85
CA LEU A 90 -2.14 -9.54 16.44
C LEU A 90 -3.14 -8.40 16.64
N PHE A 91 -2.68 -7.23 17.08
CA PHE A 91 -3.51 -6.04 17.20
C PHE A 91 -4.08 -5.62 15.84
N LEU A 92 -3.21 -5.38 14.85
CA LEU A 92 -3.61 -4.92 13.52
C LEU A 92 -4.46 -5.97 12.79
N GLY A 93 -4.05 -7.23 12.87
CA GLY A 93 -4.72 -8.35 12.24
C GLY A 93 -6.11 -8.61 12.82
N LEU A 94 -6.28 -8.47 14.15
CA LEU A 94 -7.59 -8.58 14.79
C LEU A 94 -8.53 -7.46 14.34
N ASP A 95 -8.05 -6.22 14.26
CA ASP A 95 -8.84 -5.08 13.81
C ASP A 95 -9.36 -5.28 12.37
N TRP A 96 -8.47 -5.68 11.45
CA TRP A 96 -8.85 -6.04 10.08
C TRP A 96 -9.81 -7.23 10.01
N LEU A 97 -9.56 -8.27 10.79
CA LEU A 97 -10.40 -9.46 10.80
C LEU A 97 -11.82 -9.14 11.28
N LEU A 98 -11.95 -8.38 12.37
CA LEU A 98 -13.25 -7.97 12.90
C LEU A 98 -14.00 -7.05 11.93
N ALA A 99 -13.30 -6.09 11.32
CA ALA A 99 -13.89 -5.19 10.32
C ALA A 99 -14.39 -5.97 9.08
N GLY A 100 -13.57 -6.90 8.58
CA GLY A 100 -13.91 -7.75 7.45
C GLY A 100 -15.09 -8.69 7.75
N LEU A 101 -15.06 -9.38 8.89
CA LEU A 101 -16.13 -10.28 9.31
C LEU A 101 -17.46 -9.55 9.48
N HIS A 102 -17.45 -8.36 10.08
CA HIS A 102 -18.65 -7.52 10.21
C HIS A 102 -19.26 -7.21 8.84
N LYS A 103 -18.42 -6.89 7.83
CA LYS A 103 -18.86 -6.64 6.45
C LYS A 103 -19.36 -7.90 5.77
N LEU A 104 -18.71 -9.05 5.94
CA LEU A 104 -19.15 -10.33 5.36
C LEU A 104 -20.52 -10.76 5.89
N THR A 105 -20.84 -10.44 7.15
CA THR A 105 -22.14 -10.75 7.75
C THR A 105 -23.24 -9.73 7.45
N ASP A 106 -22.91 -8.56 6.89
CA ASP A 106 -23.89 -7.54 6.51
C ASP A 106 -24.38 -7.77 5.06
N PRO A 107 -25.66 -8.10 4.85
CA PRO A 107 -26.23 -8.25 3.51
C PRO A 107 -26.08 -6.99 2.63
N GLY A 108 -26.05 -5.81 3.24
CA GLY A 108 -25.81 -4.55 2.54
C GLY A 108 -24.40 -4.45 1.95
N TRP A 109 -23.39 -5.02 2.61
CA TRP A 109 -22.04 -5.12 2.04
C TRP A 109 -21.97 -6.19 0.95
N MET A 110 -22.64 -7.33 1.13
CA MET A 110 -22.63 -8.40 0.13
C MET A 110 -23.40 -8.06 -1.14
N SER A 111 -24.40 -7.18 -1.05
CA SER A 111 -25.12 -6.64 -2.21
C SER A 111 -24.48 -5.37 -2.80
N GLY A 112 -23.57 -4.73 -2.08
CA GLY A 112 -22.97 -3.44 -2.45
C GLY A 112 -23.78 -2.20 -2.03
N ALA A 113 -24.97 -2.36 -1.45
CA ALA A 113 -25.80 -1.24 -0.99
C ALA A 113 -25.11 -0.37 0.08
N SER A 114 -24.44 -0.98 1.05
CA SER A 114 -23.72 -0.27 2.13
C SER A 114 -22.57 0.57 1.56
N LEU A 115 -21.84 0.01 0.60
CA LEU A 115 -20.74 0.70 -0.07
C LEU A 115 -21.26 1.82 -1.00
N GLN A 116 -22.35 1.58 -1.72
CA GLN A 116 -22.99 2.60 -2.54
C GLN A 116 -23.40 3.82 -1.71
N ALA A 117 -24.04 3.59 -0.57
CA ALA A 117 -24.41 4.66 0.36
C ALA A 117 -23.18 5.37 0.95
N PHE A 118 -22.09 4.65 1.17
CA PHE A 118 -20.82 5.26 1.55
C PHE A 118 -20.27 6.16 0.45
N TRP A 119 -20.16 5.69 -0.79
CA TRP A 119 -19.68 6.48 -1.93
C TRP A 119 -20.53 7.71 -2.19
N GLN A 120 -21.86 7.59 -2.17
CA GLN A 120 -22.79 8.71 -2.32
C GLN A 120 -22.54 9.81 -1.30
N ARG A 121 -22.30 9.44 -0.02
CA ARG A 121 -21.96 10.40 1.03
C ARG A 121 -20.56 10.99 0.85
N ALA A 122 -19.58 10.18 0.42
CA ALA A 122 -18.20 10.62 0.25
C ALA A 122 -18.05 11.65 -0.89
N ILE A 123 -18.77 11.47 -2.00
CA ILE A 123 -18.72 12.39 -3.15
C ILE A 123 -19.60 13.63 -2.98
N ALA A 124 -20.50 13.66 -2.00
CA ALA A 124 -21.36 14.80 -1.76
C ALA A 124 -20.53 16.06 -1.44
N LEU A 125 -20.96 17.19 -2.01
CA LEU A 125 -20.39 18.50 -1.73
C LEU A 125 -21.30 19.19 -0.70
N PRO A 126 -20.82 19.48 0.51
CA PRO A 126 -21.63 20.19 1.50
C PRO A 126 -21.82 21.64 1.07
N GLU A 127 -23.01 22.21 1.33
CA GLU A 127 -23.28 23.63 1.07
C GLU A 127 -22.41 24.57 1.94
N GLN A 128 -21.99 24.08 3.11
CA GLN A 128 -21.10 24.77 4.05
C GLN A 128 -20.11 23.77 4.65
N GLY A 129 -18.82 24.11 4.69
CA GLY A 129 -17.75 23.27 5.24
C GLY A 129 -16.82 22.68 4.19
N ARG A 130 -15.88 21.83 4.62
CA ARG A 130 -14.94 21.16 3.72
C ARG A 130 -15.55 19.84 3.22
N PRO A 131 -15.48 19.53 1.92
CA PRO A 131 -15.89 18.23 1.41
C PRO A 131 -15.11 17.08 2.06
N ALA A 132 -15.73 15.90 2.17
CA ALA A 132 -15.09 14.72 2.77
C ALA A 132 -13.81 14.31 2.03
N ILE A 133 -13.86 14.31 0.70
CA ILE A 133 -12.70 14.07 -0.17
C ILE A 133 -11.99 15.39 -0.44
N THR A 134 -10.72 15.49 -0.05
CA THR A 134 -9.91 16.69 -0.31
C THR A 134 -9.42 16.79 -1.76
N TYR A 135 -9.22 15.64 -2.43
CA TYR A 135 -8.65 15.60 -3.77
C TYR A 135 -9.72 15.34 -4.85
N ASP A 136 -9.90 16.30 -5.77
CA ASP A 136 -10.95 16.22 -6.79
C ASP A 136 -10.79 15.03 -7.74
N TRP A 137 -9.56 14.66 -8.09
CA TRP A 137 -9.30 13.47 -8.92
C TRP A 137 -9.83 12.18 -8.27
N TYR A 138 -9.77 12.08 -6.94
CA TYR A 138 -10.26 10.92 -6.21
C TYR A 138 -11.78 10.93 -6.08
N ARG A 139 -12.38 12.13 -5.95
CA ARG A 139 -13.83 12.31 -6.01
C ARG A 139 -14.37 11.88 -7.36
N ASP A 140 -13.75 12.32 -8.46
CA ASP A 140 -14.12 11.93 -9.82
C ASP A 140 -14.01 10.42 -10.03
N PHE A 141 -12.95 9.80 -9.50
CA PHE A 141 -12.76 8.36 -9.53
C PHE A 141 -13.90 7.62 -8.81
N LEU A 142 -14.24 8.01 -7.58
CA LEU A 142 -15.37 7.42 -6.85
C LEU A 142 -16.72 7.69 -7.55
N GLY A 143 -16.88 8.87 -8.14
CA GLY A 143 -18.06 9.23 -8.93
C GLY A 143 -18.25 8.31 -10.13
N ARG A 144 -17.18 8.00 -10.86
CA ARG A 144 -17.21 7.04 -11.98
C ARG A 144 -17.53 5.62 -11.52
N LEU A 145 -16.93 5.18 -10.41
CA LEU A 145 -17.22 3.87 -9.82
C LEU A 145 -18.70 3.75 -9.43
N LEU A 146 -19.25 4.80 -8.84
CA LEU A 146 -20.66 4.87 -8.45
C LEU A 146 -21.58 4.87 -9.67
N SER A 147 -21.32 5.70 -10.69
CA SER A 147 -22.14 5.78 -11.89
C SER A 147 -22.11 4.49 -12.72
N GLY A 148 -20.98 3.77 -12.68
CA GLY A 148 -20.81 2.49 -13.38
C GLY A 148 -21.39 1.28 -12.63
N GLY A 149 -21.95 1.47 -11.43
CA GLY A 149 -22.54 0.39 -10.65
C GLY A 149 -21.53 -0.62 -10.09
N HIS A 150 -20.27 -0.22 -9.91
CA HIS A 150 -19.18 -1.13 -9.52
C HIS A 150 -19.23 -1.60 -8.06
N GLN A 151 -20.13 -1.03 -7.24
CA GLN A 151 -20.30 -1.39 -5.82
C GLN A 151 -20.64 -2.88 -5.61
N THR A 152 -21.29 -3.53 -6.57
CA THR A 152 -21.84 -4.89 -6.44
C THR A 152 -20.75 -5.95 -6.30
N TRP A 153 -19.63 -5.80 -7.00
CA TRP A 153 -18.48 -6.70 -6.89
C TRP A 153 -17.36 -6.11 -6.02
N PHE A 154 -17.26 -4.78 -5.94
CA PHE A 154 -16.21 -4.13 -5.17
C PHE A 154 -16.44 -4.24 -3.65
N ALA A 155 -17.69 -4.18 -3.19
CA ALA A 155 -17.98 -4.30 -1.75
C ALA A 155 -17.63 -5.69 -1.18
N PRO A 156 -18.02 -6.82 -1.81
CA PRO A 156 -17.56 -8.13 -1.37
C PRO A 156 -16.04 -8.29 -1.45
N LEU A 157 -15.39 -7.73 -2.49
CA LEU A 157 -13.94 -7.76 -2.65
C LEU A 157 -13.24 -7.07 -1.48
N VAL A 158 -13.72 -5.89 -1.07
CA VAL A 158 -13.22 -5.18 0.11
C VAL A 158 -13.41 -6.03 1.36
N ALA A 159 -14.61 -6.54 1.61
CA ALA A 159 -14.90 -7.33 2.81
C ALA A 159 -14.02 -8.60 2.93
N TRP A 160 -13.83 -9.33 1.83
CA TRP A 160 -12.91 -10.46 1.79
C TRP A 160 -11.46 -10.04 1.92
N GLY A 161 -11.05 -8.93 1.28
CA GLY A 161 -9.72 -8.37 1.41
C GLY A 161 -9.34 -8.10 2.86
N GLU A 162 -10.21 -7.41 3.60
CA GLU A 162 -9.99 -7.11 5.03
C GLU A 162 -9.86 -8.38 5.87
N THR A 163 -10.76 -9.34 5.63
CA THR A 163 -10.77 -10.61 6.36
C THR A 163 -9.48 -11.40 6.12
N LEU A 164 -9.04 -11.48 4.86
CA LEU A 164 -7.84 -12.20 4.46
C LEU A 164 -6.57 -11.52 4.97
N ILE A 165 -6.50 -10.18 4.93
CA ILE A 165 -5.40 -9.41 5.52
C ILE A 165 -5.32 -9.68 7.03
N GLY A 166 -6.46 -9.60 7.73
CA GLY A 166 -6.52 -9.86 9.16
C GLY A 166 -6.05 -11.27 9.52
N LEU A 167 -6.55 -12.28 8.80
CA LEU A 167 -6.17 -13.67 9.00
C LEU A 167 -4.67 -13.88 8.72
N ALA A 168 -4.17 -13.37 7.60
CA ALA A 168 -2.76 -13.47 7.19
C ALA A 168 -1.82 -12.85 8.25
N LEU A 169 -2.16 -11.69 8.81
CA LEU A 169 -1.38 -11.05 9.87
C LEU A 169 -1.38 -11.84 11.17
N ILE A 170 -2.52 -12.41 11.56
CA ILE A 170 -2.65 -13.21 12.80
C ILE A 170 -1.81 -14.48 12.69
N ILE A 171 -2.01 -15.27 11.64
CA ILE A 171 -1.27 -16.54 11.43
C ILE A 171 0.20 -16.30 11.06
N GLY A 172 0.53 -15.09 10.63
CA GLY A 172 1.86 -14.71 10.20
C GLY A 172 2.24 -15.31 8.84
N LEU A 173 1.32 -15.27 7.87
CA LEU A 173 1.55 -15.70 6.49
C LEU A 173 1.61 -14.49 5.57
N PHE A 174 2.71 -14.34 4.85
CA PHE A 174 3.06 -13.21 4.02
C PHE A 174 2.90 -11.85 4.73
N VAL A 175 3.42 -11.72 5.96
CA VAL A 175 3.18 -10.57 6.84
C VAL A 175 3.48 -9.24 6.14
N GLY A 176 4.63 -9.13 5.47
CA GLY A 176 4.99 -7.90 4.75
C GLY A 176 4.00 -7.54 3.63
N ILE A 177 3.50 -8.53 2.90
CA ILE A 177 2.52 -8.35 1.81
C ILE A 177 1.14 -8.01 2.40
N ALA A 178 0.70 -8.73 3.44
CA ALA A 178 -0.56 -8.46 4.11
C ALA A 178 -0.59 -7.05 4.72
N ALA A 179 0.51 -6.63 5.36
CA ALA A 179 0.66 -5.28 5.89
C ALA A 179 0.66 -4.22 4.78
N PHE A 180 1.27 -4.51 3.62
CA PHE A 180 1.20 -3.61 2.45
C PHE A 180 -0.25 -3.41 1.96
N PHE A 181 -1.01 -4.49 1.77
CA PHE A 181 -2.41 -4.36 1.35
C PHE A 181 -3.27 -3.69 2.43
N GLY A 182 -3.02 -3.96 3.71
CA GLY A 182 -3.65 -3.25 4.81
C GLY A 182 -3.37 -1.75 4.78
N ALA A 183 -2.11 -1.35 4.62
CA ALA A 183 -1.72 0.06 4.48
C ALA A 183 -2.38 0.71 3.26
N PHE A 184 -2.43 0.01 2.12
CA PHE A 184 -3.07 0.47 0.90
C PHE A 184 -4.57 0.69 1.07
N MET A 185 -5.29 -0.26 1.66
CA MET A 185 -6.72 -0.13 1.94
C MET A 185 -7.00 1.01 2.93
N ASN A 186 -6.19 1.10 3.99
CA ASN A 186 -6.31 2.19 4.97
C ASN A 186 -6.16 3.55 4.28
N MET A 187 -5.12 3.73 3.45
CA MET A 187 -4.92 4.95 2.66
C MET A 187 -6.12 5.29 1.77
N ASN A 188 -6.73 4.30 1.08
CA ASN A 188 -7.93 4.53 0.27
C ASN A 188 -9.13 5.00 1.12
N PHE A 189 -9.28 4.51 2.35
CA PHE A 189 -10.32 5.00 3.28
C PHE A 189 -10.05 6.43 3.73
N MET A 190 -8.79 6.80 3.97
CA MET A 190 -8.40 8.18 4.27
C MET A 190 -8.73 9.12 3.12
N LEU A 191 -8.39 8.73 1.89
CA LEU A 191 -8.70 9.51 0.68
C LEU A 191 -10.21 9.67 0.46
N ALA A 192 -11.02 8.68 0.86
CA ALA A 192 -12.48 8.73 0.77
C ALA A 192 -13.13 9.61 1.86
N GLY A 193 -12.34 10.20 2.77
CA GLY A 193 -12.85 11.12 3.79
C GLY A 193 -13.50 10.43 4.99
N SER A 194 -13.19 9.15 5.25
CA SER A 194 -13.68 8.51 6.46
C SER A 194 -12.96 9.12 7.68
N ALA A 195 -13.68 9.99 8.41
CA ALA A 195 -13.13 10.81 9.51
C ALA A 195 -12.60 10.04 10.73
N SER A 196 -12.66 8.70 10.72
CA SER A 196 -12.07 7.80 11.74
C SER A 196 -10.83 7.06 11.22
N SER A 197 -10.20 7.58 10.16
CA SER A 197 -8.96 7.08 9.58
C SER A 197 -7.87 6.98 10.63
N ASN A 198 -7.67 5.79 11.20
CA ASN A 198 -6.77 5.56 12.32
C ASN A 198 -5.31 5.64 11.82
N PRO A 199 -4.60 6.77 11.97
CA PRO A 199 -3.24 6.92 11.42
C PRO A 199 -2.28 5.94 12.10
N ILE A 200 -2.67 5.44 13.27
CA ILE A 200 -1.98 4.39 13.99
C ILE A 200 -2.00 3.09 13.18
N LEU A 201 -3.14 2.66 12.60
CA LEU A 201 -3.19 1.43 11.80
C LEU A 201 -2.31 1.54 10.55
N PHE A 202 -2.36 2.69 9.86
CA PHE A 202 -1.49 2.94 8.72
C PHE A 202 0.00 2.90 9.13
N THR A 203 0.34 3.60 10.22
CA THR A 203 1.72 3.64 10.73
C THR A 203 2.21 2.26 11.14
N LEU A 204 1.40 1.49 11.88
CA LEU A 204 1.73 0.13 12.29
C LEU A 204 1.87 -0.81 11.08
N ALA A 205 1.03 -0.65 10.06
CA ALA A 205 1.15 -1.40 8.82
C ALA A 205 2.46 -1.08 8.09
N VAL A 206 2.83 0.20 7.97
CA VAL A 206 4.13 0.61 7.39
C VAL A 206 5.31 0.06 8.17
N LEU A 207 5.26 0.14 9.50
CA LEU A 207 6.30 -0.43 10.36
C LEU A 207 6.43 -1.95 10.19
N LEU A 208 5.31 -2.67 10.01
CA LEU A 208 5.32 -4.11 9.70
C LEU A 208 5.89 -4.41 8.32
N ILE A 209 5.63 -3.56 7.31
CA ILE A 209 6.27 -3.68 5.99
C ILE A 209 7.79 -3.56 6.14
N LEU A 210 8.29 -2.61 6.92
CA LEU A 210 9.73 -2.46 7.18
C LEU A 210 10.29 -3.66 7.97
N ALA A 211 9.52 -4.17 8.92
CA ALA A 211 9.88 -5.30 9.76
C ALA A 211 9.67 -6.67 9.12
N TRP A 212 9.34 -6.75 7.82
CA TRP A 212 8.92 -7.99 7.16
C TRP A 212 9.86 -9.20 7.40
N LYS A 213 11.17 -8.95 7.54
CA LYS A 213 12.19 -9.99 7.79
C LYS A 213 12.03 -10.68 9.15
N VAL A 214 11.58 -9.94 10.17
CA VAL A 214 11.47 -10.42 11.56
C VAL A 214 10.02 -10.59 12.02
N ALA A 215 9.10 -9.85 11.42
CA ALA A 215 7.68 -9.85 11.80
C ALA A 215 7.01 -11.20 11.54
N GLY A 216 7.51 -11.98 10.57
CA GLY A 216 7.05 -13.33 10.26
C GLY A 216 7.63 -14.44 11.14
N TYR A 217 8.57 -14.13 12.05
CA TYR A 217 9.34 -15.14 12.80
C TYR A 217 8.44 -16.06 13.65
N TYR A 218 7.52 -15.48 14.43
CA TYR A 218 6.46 -16.25 15.09
C TYR A 218 5.23 -16.37 14.18
N GLY A 219 5.34 -17.15 13.11
CA GLY A 219 4.28 -17.32 12.12
C GLY A 219 4.63 -18.36 11.06
N LEU A 220 3.72 -18.52 10.09
CA LEU A 220 3.94 -19.41 8.95
C LEU A 220 5.07 -18.94 8.03
N ASP A 221 5.38 -17.65 8.02
CA ASP A 221 6.47 -17.06 7.24
C ASP A 221 7.84 -17.68 7.55
N GLN A 222 8.07 -18.12 8.78
CA GLN A 222 9.30 -18.83 9.15
C GLN A 222 9.49 -20.13 8.35
N TYR A 223 8.40 -20.77 7.93
CA TYR A 223 8.44 -22.02 7.17
C TYR A 223 8.26 -21.78 5.67
N VAL A 224 7.38 -20.86 5.29
CA VAL A 224 7.00 -20.61 3.89
C VAL A 224 8.05 -19.79 3.14
N LEU A 225 8.63 -18.75 3.76
CA LEU A 225 9.58 -17.87 3.07
C LEU A 225 10.89 -18.59 2.67
N PRO A 226 11.49 -19.48 3.51
CA PRO A 226 12.65 -20.26 3.07
C PRO A 226 12.38 -21.21 1.90
N MET A 227 11.13 -21.69 1.78
CA MET A 227 10.74 -22.64 0.73
C MET A 227 10.51 -21.94 -0.62
N LEU A 228 9.84 -20.79 -0.62
CA LEU A 228 9.59 -19.98 -1.83
C LEU A 228 10.81 -19.14 -2.24
N GLY A 229 11.56 -18.66 -1.25
CA GLY A 229 12.64 -17.69 -1.39
C GLY A 229 12.16 -16.27 -1.65
N ALA A 230 13.11 -15.33 -1.71
CA ALA A 230 12.84 -13.94 -2.09
C ALA A 230 12.95 -13.79 -3.62
N PRO A 231 12.34 -12.76 -4.24
CA PRO A 231 12.46 -12.52 -5.69
C PRO A 231 13.90 -12.44 -6.21
N TRP A 232 14.83 -12.01 -5.35
CA TRP A 232 16.26 -11.92 -5.64
C TRP A 232 17.09 -13.13 -5.17
N ALA A 233 16.47 -14.07 -4.44
CA ALA A 233 17.10 -15.32 -3.97
C ALA A 233 16.06 -16.45 -3.97
N PRO A 234 15.80 -17.09 -5.13
CA PRO A 234 14.77 -18.11 -5.27
C PRO A 234 15.01 -19.31 -4.34
N GLY A 235 13.93 -19.75 -3.69
CA GLY A 235 13.95 -20.88 -2.77
C GLY A 235 14.08 -22.21 -3.50
N PRO A 236 14.25 -23.31 -2.76
CA PRO A 236 14.35 -24.64 -3.35
C PRO A 236 13.17 -25.03 -4.24
N LEU A 237 11.95 -24.53 -3.98
CA LEU A 237 10.75 -24.84 -4.77
C LEU A 237 10.66 -24.07 -6.09
N THR A 238 11.34 -22.93 -6.21
CA THR A 238 11.30 -22.06 -7.40
C THR A 238 12.54 -22.20 -8.28
N ARG A 239 13.56 -22.94 -7.81
CA ARG A 239 14.72 -23.32 -8.62
C ARG A 239 14.29 -24.27 -9.75
N ARG A 240 14.43 -23.82 -11.00
CA ARG A 240 14.36 -24.72 -12.15
C ARG A 240 15.51 -25.74 -12.06
N PRO A 241 15.29 -27.01 -12.42
CA PRO A 241 16.38 -27.96 -12.56
C PRO A 241 17.43 -27.38 -13.49
N SER A 242 18.68 -27.32 -13.07
CA SER A 242 19.78 -26.97 -13.96
C SER A 242 19.86 -28.04 -15.04
N SER A 243 19.47 -27.70 -16.26
CA SER A 243 19.79 -28.49 -17.44
C SER A 243 21.30 -28.35 -17.68
N THR A 244 22.08 -29.19 -17.00
CA THR A 244 23.48 -29.40 -17.37
C THR A 244 23.51 -30.49 -18.45
N PRO A 245 24.15 -30.25 -19.60
CA PRO A 245 24.26 -31.24 -20.67
C PRO A 245 25.09 -32.47 -20.27
#